data_AF-A0A7S0WC49-F1
#
_entry.id   AF-A0A7S0WC49-F1
#
_cell.length_a   1.000
_cell.length_b   1.000
_cell.length_c   1.000
_cell.angle_alpha   90.00
_cell.angle_beta   90.00
_cell.angle_gamma   90.00
#
_symmetry.space_group_name_H-M   'P 1'
#
loop_
_entity.id
_entity.type
_entity.pdbx_description
1 polymer ?
#
loop_
_entity_poly.entity_id
_entity_poly.type
_entity_poly.pdbx_seq_one_letter_code
_entity_poly.pdbx_strand_id
1 'polypeptide(L)'
;DLGGNVVEHGWNVTAMRLPEGSDPSFVPPTARLAGGRAELPSLTLHRAGASLLNFTAGGLWAVREVEVLPGAPSRLYSAVAMPSSSHPSMRRLSPPPSVRVLDAAGNHISGAWWSQGAEGGMQSAFLDVNITASLV
;
A
#
# COMPACT_ATOMS: atom_id res chain seq x y z
N ASP A 1 7.03 -20.36 26.66
CA ASP A 1 6.04 -21.37 27.10
C ASP A 1 4.99 -20.65 27.95
N LEU A 2 4.09 -21.36 28.63
CA LEU A 2 3.09 -20.74 29.53
C LEU A 2 3.72 -20.00 30.73
N GLY A 3 5.04 -20.14 30.96
CA GLY A 3 5.81 -19.39 31.96
C GLY A 3 6.54 -18.16 31.40
N GLY A 4 6.35 -17.81 30.13
CA GLY A 4 7.02 -16.67 29.48
C GLY A 4 8.43 -16.97 28.95
N ASN A 5 8.87 -18.22 28.97
CA ASN A 5 10.20 -18.57 28.43
C ASN A 5 10.23 -18.51 26.90
N VAL A 6 11.39 -18.13 26.37
CA VAL A 6 11.69 -18.26 24.94
C VAL A 6 11.72 -19.74 24.59
N VAL A 7 10.87 -20.15 23.65
CA VAL A 7 10.82 -21.51 23.16
C VAL A 7 11.62 -21.59 21.86
N GLU A 8 12.71 -22.36 21.86
CA GLU A 8 13.44 -22.71 20.66
C GLU A 8 12.83 -23.97 20.04
N HIS A 9 11.86 -23.78 19.15
CA HIS A 9 11.50 -24.81 18.18
C HIS A 9 11.87 -24.29 16.79
N GLY A 10 12.44 -25.14 15.94
CA GLY A 10 12.78 -24.81 14.55
C GLY A 10 11.57 -24.62 13.64
N TRP A 11 10.48 -24.06 14.16
CA TRP A 11 9.27 -23.78 13.40
C TRP A 11 9.52 -22.69 12.38
N ASN A 12 8.80 -22.82 11.27
CA ASN A 12 8.71 -21.78 10.27
C ASN A 12 7.55 -20.85 10.65
N VAL A 13 7.86 -19.57 10.78
CA VAL A 13 6.89 -18.49 10.92
C VAL A 13 6.54 -17.99 9.53
N THR A 14 5.26 -18.03 9.18
CA THR A 14 4.75 -17.49 7.91
C THR A 14 3.89 -16.27 8.19
N ALA A 15 4.08 -15.19 7.41
CA ALA A 15 3.20 -14.03 7.46
C ALA A 15 2.21 -14.06 6.30
N MET A 16 0.92 -14.01 6.62
CA MET A 16 -0.16 -13.98 5.65
C MET A 16 -0.92 -12.65 5.77
N ARG A 17 -1.32 -12.09 4.63
CA ARG A 17 -2.24 -10.94 4.62
C ARG A 17 -3.68 -11.42 4.73
N LEU A 18 -4.46 -10.77 5.59
CA LEU A 18 -5.88 -11.02 5.75
C LEU A 18 -6.74 -9.91 5.09
N PRO A 19 -7.88 -10.27 4.47
CA PRO A 19 -8.23 -11.64 4.08
C PRO A 19 -7.24 -12.18 3.04
N GLU A 20 -7.08 -13.50 2.99
CA GLU A 20 -6.23 -14.14 1.98
C GLU A 20 -6.69 -13.76 0.57
N GLY A 21 -5.74 -13.51 -0.33
CA GLY A 21 -6.03 -13.09 -1.70
C GLY A 21 -6.48 -11.63 -1.86
N SER A 22 -6.50 -10.83 -0.78
CA SER A 22 -6.76 -9.37 -0.86
C SER A 22 -5.76 -8.62 -1.74
N ASP A 23 -4.58 -9.20 -1.98
CA ASP A 23 -3.57 -8.68 -2.88
C ASP A 23 -2.87 -9.82 -3.62
N PRO A 24 -3.10 -9.99 -4.93
CA PRO A 24 -2.50 -11.07 -5.70
C PRO A 24 -0.98 -10.92 -5.87
N SER A 25 -0.41 -9.76 -5.56
CA SER A 25 1.04 -9.53 -5.59
C SER A 25 1.73 -9.87 -4.25
N PHE A 26 0.95 -10.14 -3.19
CA PHE A 26 1.51 -10.50 -1.90
C PHE A 26 2.03 -11.94 -1.93
N VAL A 27 3.33 -12.08 -1.70
CA VAL A 27 3.98 -13.39 -1.54
C VAL A 27 4.24 -13.61 -0.05
N PRO A 28 3.55 -14.58 0.60
CA PRO A 28 3.75 -14.87 2.01
C PRO A 28 5.22 -15.22 2.31
N PRO A 29 5.95 -14.40 3.09
CA PRO A 29 7.30 -14.75 3.49
C PRO A 29 7.26 -15.77 4.62
N THR A 30 8.28 -16.62 4.65
CA THR A 30 8.51 -17.58 5.72
C THR A 30 9.93 -17.43 6.26
N ALA A 31 10.08 -17.50 7.58
CA ALA A 31 11.37 -17.47 8.24
C ALA A 31 11.42 -18.49 9.38
N ARG A 32 12.63 -19.01 9.65
CA ARG A 32 12.83 -19.95 10.74
C ARG A 32 12.93 -19.19 12.06
N LEU A 33 12.23 -19.69 13.08
CA LEU A 33 12.38 -19.21 14.44
C LEU A 33 13.77 -19.58 14.97
N ALA A 34 14.52 -18.59 15.47
CA ALA A 34 15.83 -18.75 16.07
C ALA A 34 15.96 -17.79 17.27
N GLY A 35 16.40 -18.29 18.44
CA GLY A 35 16.49 -17.47 19.65
C GLY A 35 15.15 -16.81 20.06
N GLY A 36 14.01 -17.44 19.75
CA GLY A 36 12.67 -16.90 20.03
C GLY A 36 12.18 -15.82 19.08
N ARG A 37 12.92 -15.49 18.03
CA ARG A 37 12.58 -14.46 17.04
C ARG A 37 12.57 -15.06 15.64
N ALA A 38 11.62 -14.63 14.83
CA ALA A 38 11.66 -14.86 13.39
C ALA A 38 11.66 -13.51 12.70
N GLU A 39 12.65 -13.30 11.83
CA GLU A 39 12.77 -12.09 11.02
C GLU A 39 12.36 -12.40 9.59
N LEU A 40 11.48 -11.58 9.02
CA LEU A 40 10.91 -11.78 7.69
C LEU A 40 11.43 -10.67 6.76
N PRO A 41 12.71 -10.71 6.33
CA PRO A 41 13.33 -9.62 5.56
C PRO A 41 12.72 -9.45 4.17
N SER A 42 12.04 -10.48 3.64
CA SER A 42 11.32 -10.43 2.37
C SER A 42 9.86 -9.99 2.52
N LEU A 43 9.38 -9.65 3.72
CA LEU A 43 8.04 -9.14 3.91
C LEU A 43 7.93 -7.74 3.29
N THR A 44 7.21 -7.64 2.18
CA THR A 44 6.93 -6.37 1.51
C THR A 44 5.42 -6.19 1.33
N LEU A 45 4.95 -4.97 1.60
CA LEU A 45 3.58 -4.56 1.36
C LEU A 45 3.57 -3.44 0.33
N HIS A 46 2.72 -3.56 -0.69
CA HIS A 46 2.69 -2.61 -1.80
C HIS A 46 1.39 -1.81 -1.89
N ARG A 47 0.29 -2.37 -1.39
CA ARG A 47 -1.02 -1.72 -1.40
C ARG A 47 -1.19 -0.84 -0.17
N ALA A 48 -1.38 0.46 -0.40
CA ALA A 48 -1.66 1.44 0.64
C ALA A 48 -2.99 1.16 1.38
N GLY A 49 -3.07 1.63 2.61
CA GLY A 49 -4.14 1.41 3.58
C GLY A 49 -3.82 0.34 4.62
N ALA A 50 -4.76 0.14 5.53
CA ALA A 50 -4.68 -0.84 6.60
C ALA A 50 -4.47 -2.26 6.05
N SER A 51 -3.46 -2.94 6.56
CA SER A 51 -3.12 -4.32 6.21
C SER A 51 -3.05 -5.16 7.47
N LEU A 52 -3.97 -6.10 7.61
CA LEU A 52 -3.95 -7.09 8.68
C LEU A 52 -2.99 -8.23 8.28
N LEU A 53 -1.98 -8.45 9.10
CA LEU A 53 -1.01 -9.52 8.99
C LEU A 53 -1.28 -10.57 10.06
N ASN A 54 -1.39 -11.82 9.65
CA ASN A 54 -1.44 -12.98 10.53
C ASN A 54 -0.11 -13.74 10.44
N PHE A 55 0.58 -13.84 11.57
CA PHE A 55 1.81 -14.64 11.70
C PHE A 55 1.43 -15.99 12.28
N THR A 56 1.81 -17.08 11.62
CA THR A 56 1.49 -18.45 12.07
C THR A 56 2.75 -19.30 12.20
N ALA A 57 2.79 -20.15 13.24
CA ALA A 57 3.89 -21.10 13.47
C ALA A 57 3.44 -22.26 14.36
N GLY A 58 3.54 -23.51 13.88
CA GLY A 58 3.27 -24.69 14.70
C GLY A 58 1.90 -24.72 15.40
N GLY A 59 0.88 -24.10 14.82
CA GLY A 59 -0.46 -23.97 15.41
C GLY A 59 -0.67 -22.70 16.27
N LEU A 60 0.37 -21.91 16.50
CA LEU A 60 0.27 -20.57 17.09
C LEU A 60 -0.09 -19.54 16.02
N TRP A 61 -0.72 -18.44 16.46
CA TRP A 61 -1.04 -17.31 15.59
C TRP A 61 -0.94 -15.97 16.33
N ALA A 62 -0.64 -14.91 15.60
CA ALA A 62 -0.69 -13.54 16.08
C ALA A 62 -1.11 -12.59 14.95
N VAL A 63 -2.11 -11.76 15.19
CA VAL A 63 -2.57 -10.76 14.22
C VAL A 63 -2.06 -9.36 14.59
N ARG A 64 -1.61 -8.62 13.58
CA ARG A 64 -1.20 -7.21 13.69
C ARG A 64 -1.70 -6.42 12.50
N GLU A 65 -2.16 -5.20 12.75
CA GLU A 65 -2.45 -4.23 11.71
C GLU A 65 -1.22 -3.38 11.41
N VAL A 66 -0.98 -3.13 10.13
CA VAL A 66 0.06 -2.22 9.64
C VAL A 66 -0.59 -1.27 8.65
N GLU A 67 -0.44 0.03 8.88
CA GLU A 67 -0.87 1.04 7.91
C GLU A 67 0.20 1.21 6.84
N VAL A 68 -0.14 0.92 5.59
CA VAL A 68 0.75 1.13 4.45
C VAL A 68 0.45 2.49 3.85
N LEU A 69 1.44 3.37 3.81
CA LEU A 69 1.27 4.73 3.32
C LEU A 69 1.58 4.78 1.81
N PRO A 70 0.85 5.60 1.03
CA PRO A 70 1.17 5.79 -0.37
C PRO A 70 2.51 6.49 -0.54
N GLY A 71 3.28 6.04 -1.54
CA GLY A 71 4.58 6.61 -1.87
C GLY A 71 4.46 7.94 -2.63
N ALA A 72 5.60 8.43 -3.11
CA ALA A 72 5.67 9.66 -3.88
C ALA A 72 4.79 9.61 -5.16
N PRO A 73 4.10 10.70 -5.52
CA PRO A 73 3.33 10.81 -6.75
C PRO A 73 4.20 10.48 -7.96
N SER A 74 3.72 9.61 -8.84
CA SER A 74 4.47 9.20 -10.05
C SER A 74 3.69 9.41 -11.33
N ARG A 75 2.35 9.37 -11.27
CA ARG A 75 1.51 9.43 -12.47
C ARG A 75 0.12 9.98 -12.17
N LEU A 76 -0.44 10.65 -13.17
CA LEU A 76 -1.85 10.99 -13.22
C LEU A 76 -2.61 9.88 -13.93
N TYR A 77 -3.74 9.49 -13.34
CA TYR A 77 -4.67 8.53 -13.91
C TYR A 77 -6.01 9.22 -14.15
N SER A 78 -6.32 9.47 -15.42
CA SER A 78 -7.60 10.01 -15.83
C SER A 78 -8.61 8.87 -16.02
N ALA A 79 -9.48 8.61 -15.03
CA ALA A 79 -10.75 7.92 -15.28
C ALA A 79 -11.62 7.79 -14.01
N VAL A 80 -12.77 8.47 -14.04
CA VAL A 80 -14.04 7.95 -13.51
C VAL A 80 -15.16 8.30 -14.50
N ALA A 81 -15.10 9.48 -15.13
CA ALA A 81 -15.88 9.79 -16.33
C ALA A 81 -15.22 10.95 -17.10
N MET A 82 -15.18 10.82 -18.43
CA MET A 82 -14.81 11.91 -19.32
C MET A 82 -16.07 12.56 -19.89
N PRO A 83 -16.07 13.88 -20.12
CA PRO A 83 -17.10 14.50 -20.95
C PRO A 83 -17.12 13.85 -22.33
N SER A 84 -18.28 13.83 -22.99
CA SER A 84 -18.38 13.35 -24.37
C SER A 84 -17.39 14.08 -25.28
N SER A 85 -16.93 13.39 -26.33
CA SER A 85 -15.99 13.94 -27.32
C SER A 85 -16.53 15.17 -28.07
N SER A 86 -17.85 15.39 -28.01
CA SER A 86 -18.53 16.60 -28.44
C SER A 86 -19.28 17.23 -27.27
N HIS A 87 -19.15 18.54 -27.11
CA HIS A 87 -19.81 19.29 -26.05
C HIS A 87 -20.28 20.65 -26.57
N PRO A 88 -21.53 21.07 -26.30
CA PRO A 88 -22.00 22.38 -26.75
C PRO A 88 -21.15 23.50 -26.17
N SER A 89 -20.81 24.48 -27.02
CA SER A 89 -20.12 25.70 -26.59
C SER A 89 -20.89 26.37 -25.46
N MET A 90 -20.15 27.01 -24.54
CA MET A 90 -20.70 27.74 -23.38
C MET A 90 -21.53 26.90 -22.40
N ARG A 91 -21.48 25.56 -22.46
CA ARG A 91 -22.08 24.68 -21.44
C ARG A 91 -21.02 24.06 -20.54
N ARG A 92 -21.38 23.74 -19.29
CA ARG A 92 -20.51 22.97 -18.38
C ARG A 92 -20.39 21.52 -18.85
N LEU A 93 -19.18 20.98 -18.81
CA LEU A 93 -18.93 19.56 -19.03
C LEU A 93 -19.66 18.75 -17.95
N SER A 94 -20.38 17.71 -18.36
CA SER A 94 -21.13 16.84 -17.47
C SER A 94 -20.93 15.38 -17.88
N PRO A 95 -20.28 14.55 -17.05
CA PRO A 95 -19.68 14.92 -15.76
C PRO A 95 -18.44 15.80 -15.90
N PRO A 96 -18.04 16.53 -14.84
CA PRO A 96 -16.78 17.27 -14.86
C PRO A 96 -15.59 16.31 -15.01
N PRO A 97 -14.53 16.72 -15.72
CA PRO A 97 -13.31 15.92 -15.79
C PRO A 97 -12.71 15.76 -14.39
N SER A 98 -12.19 14.57 -14.11
CA SER A 98 -11.51 14.27 -12.86
C SER A 98 -10.24 13.46 -13.14
N VAL A 99 -9.22 13.71 -12.33
CA VAL A 99 -7.95 12.98 -12.36
C VAL A 99 -7.69 12.39 -10.99
N ARG A 100 -7.09 11.21 -10.96
CA ARG A 100 -6.54 10.58 -9.76
C ARG A 100 -5.03 10.68 -9.83
N VAL A 101 -4.40 10.75 -8.67
CA VAL A 101 -2.94 10.76 -8.57
C VAL A 101 -2.52 9.44 -7.97
N LEU A 102 -1.57 8.76 -8.63
CA LEU A 102 -1.08 7.46 -8.20
C LEU A 102 0.43 7.51 -7.92
N ASP A 103 0.85 6.73 -6.93
CA ASP A 103 2.27 6.41 -6.75
C ASP A 103 2.75 5.36 -7.79
N ALA A 104 4.04 5.02 -7.73
CA ALA A 104 4.66 4.08 -8.68
C ALA A 104 4.08 2.65 -8.59
N ALA A 105 3.58 2.26 -7.41
CA ALA A 105 2.91 0.98 -7.18
C ALA A 105 1.42 1.02 -7.58
N GLY A 106 0.88 2.19 -7.93
CA GLY A 106 -0.52 2.37 -8.30
C GLY A 106 -1.46 2.65 -7.14
N ASN A 107 -0.94 2.99 -5.96
CA ASN A 107 -1.77 3.43 -4.84
C ASN A 107 -2.34 4.81 -5.10
N HIS A 108 -3.60 5.02 -4.72
CA HIS A 108 -4.25 6.32 -4.83
C HIS A 108 -3.77 7.27 -3.74
N ILE A 109 -3.40 8.48 -4.14
CA ILE A 109 -3.01 9.57 -3.24
C ILE A 109 -4.19 10.54 -3.14
N SER A 110 -4.87 10.56 -2.00
CA SER A 110 -6.00 11.45 -1.71
C SER A 110 -5.66 12.60 -0.74
N GLY A 111 -4.41 12.68 -0.29
CA GLY A 111 -3.95 13.65 0.70
C GLY A 111 -2.43 13.72 0.76
N ALA A 112 -1.86 13.52 1.95
CA ALA A 112 -0.42 13.46 2.12
C ALA A 112 0.17 12.20 1.46
N TRP A 113 1.35 12.36 0.89
CA TRP A 113 2.18 11.26 0.38
C TRP A 113 3.51 11.24 1.11
N TRP A 114 4.19 10.10 1.07
CA TRP A 114 5.41 9.88 1.84
C TRP A 114 6.59 9.55 0.95
N SER A 115 7.76 10.05 1.33
CA SER A 115 9.04 9.65 0.75
C SER A 115 10.01 9.26 1.85
N GLN A 116 10.83 8.26 1.56
CA GLN A 116 11.95 7.89 2.41
C GLN A 116 13.21 8.55 1.84
N GLY A 117 13.87 9.37 2.65
CA GLY A 117 15.17 9.95 2.31
C GLY A 117 16.26 8.88 2.31
N ALA A 118 17.43 9.21 1.74
CA ALA A 118 18.56 8.28 1.63
C ALA A 118 19.07 7.74 2.98
N GLU A 119 18.85 8.48 4.07
CA GLU A 119 19.21 8.08 5.44
C GLU A 119 18.08 7.31 6.17
N GLY A 120 17.02 6.93 5.46
CA GLY A 120 15.91 6.17 6.01
C GLY A 120 14.82 7.00 6.71
N GLY A 121 15.01 8.31 6.83
CA GLY A 121 14.00 9.24 7.38
C GLY A 121 12.77 9.35 6.49
N MET A 122 11.58 9.36 7.10
CA MET A 122 10.31 9.46 6.38
C MET A 122 9.81 10.91 6.44
N GLN A 123 9.44 11.48 5.29
CA GLN A 123 8.88 12.82 5.19
C GLN A 123 7.54 12.78 4.46
N SER A 124 6.59 13.60 4.90
CA SER A 124 5.31 13.79 4.25
C SER A 124 5.24 15.13 3.50
N ALA A 125 4.50 15.14 2.41
CA ALA A 125 4.21 16.35 1.64
C ALA A 125 2.78 16.33 1.08
N PHE A 126 2.28 17.51 0.73
CA PHE A 126 1.01 17.68 0.02
C PHE A 126 1.27 17.80 -1.48
N LEU A 127 0.23 17.57 -2.28
CA LEU A 127 0.32 17.60 -3.73
C LEU A 127 -0.18 18.94 -4.28
N ASP A 128 0.68 19.63 -5.04
CA ASP A 128 0.30 20.78 -5.86
C ASP A 128 0.08 20.32 -7.31
N VAL A 129 -1.18 20.33 -7.80
CA VAL A 129 -1.52 19.93 -9.17
C VAL A 129 -1.87 21.14 -10.01
N ASN A 130 -1.16 21.36 -11.12
CA ASN A 130 -1.54 22.34 -12.13
C ASN A 130 -2.16 21.65 -13.35
N ILE A 131 -3.40 22.01 -13.71
CA ILE A 131 -4.12 21.43 -14.86
C ILE A 131 -4.14 22.46 -15.99
N THR A 132 -3.52 22.12 -17.13
CA THR A 132 -3.51 22.96 -18.33
C THR A 132 -4.39 22.35 -19.42
N ALA A 133 -5.30 23.14 -20.00
CA ALA A 133 -6.08 22.76 -21.18
C ALA A 133 -5.64 23.59 -22.39
N SER A 134 -5.54 22.96 -23.56
CA SER A 134 -5.17 23.60 -24.84
C SER A 134 -6.24 23.36 -25.89
N LEU A 135 -6.49 24.36 -26.74
CA LEU A 135 -7.24 24.19 -27.98
C LEU A 135 -6.32 23.52 -29.02
N VAL A 136 -6.83 22.54 -29.76
CA VAL A 136 -6.15 21.91 -30.90
C VAL A 136 -6.69 22.51 -32.20
#